data_AF-A0A7R9X110-F1
#
_entry.id   AF-A0A7R9X110-F1
#
_cell.length_a   1.000
_cell.length_b   1.000
_cell.length_c   1.000
_cell.angle_alpha   90.00
_cell.angle_beta   90.00
_cell.angle_gamma   90.00
#
_symmetry.space_group_name_H-M   'P 1'
#
loop_
_entity.id
_entity.type
_entity.pdbx_description
1 polymer ?
#
loop_
_entity_poly.entity_id
_entity_poly.type
_entity_poly.pdbx_seq_one_letter_code
_entity_poly.pdbx_strand_id
1 'polypeptide(L)'
;LTVAEGGASIGSHSISALQSPTNIAASPFGASPQYSPFSRASKLTKKVGSFQEFVRAECSMDDLSPSKISVDEVHKIAILDIRIMNADRNSANLLCKRRPDNTIELVPIDHGFCLR
;
A
#
# COMPACT_ATOMS: atom_id res chain seq x y z
N LEU A 1 -25.12 0.09 23.01
CA LEU A 1 -24.24 0.77 22.05
C LEU A 1 -22.81 0.61 22.54
N THR A 2 -22.14 -0.44 22.08
CA THR A 2 -20.71 -0.64 22.30
C THR A 2 -20.12 -0.86 20.92
N VAL A 3 -19.52 0.19 20.37
CA VAL A 3 -18.81 0.15 19.10
C VAL A 3 -17.47 -0.52 19.38
N ALA A 4 -17.27 -1.72 18.85
CA ALA A 4 -15.96 -2.34 18.79
C ALA A 4 -15.16 -1.60 17.71
N GLU A 5 -14.21 -0.76 18.12
CA GLU A 5 -13.28 -0.14 17.18
C GLU A 5 -12.38 -1.22 16.58
N GLY A 6 -12.36 -1.28 15.25
CA GLY A 6 -11.49 -2.14 14.48
C GLY A 6 -10.03 -1.78 14.74
N GLY A 7 -9.37 -2.59 15.56
CA GLY A 7 -7.95 -2.46 15.83
C GLY A 7 -7.12 -2.76 14.59
N ALA A 8 -6.43 -1.75 14.05
CA ALA A 8 -5.26 -1.97 13.22
C ALA A 8 -4.15 -2.54 14.12
N SER A 9 -3.91 -3.85 14.07
CA SER A 9 -2.80 -4.47 14.76
C SER A 9 -1.48 -3.95 14.18
N ILE A 10 -0.70 -3.22 14.98
CA ILE A 10 0.66 -2.81 14.64
C ILE A 10 1.58 -4.04 14.77
N GLY A 11 1.76 -4.78 13.68
CA GLY A 11 2.80 -5.80 13.56
C GLY A 11 4.16 -5.12 13.47
N SER A 12 4.97 -5.25 14.52
CA SER A 12 6.35 -4.76 14.53
C SER A 12 7.24 -5.73 13.73
N HIS A 13 7.15 -5.69 12.40
CA HIS A 13 8.11 -6.39 11.55
C HIS A 13 9.27 -5.43 11.24
N SER A 14 10.20 -5.32 12.19
CA SER A 14 11.52 -4.76 11.89
C SER A 14 12.24 -5.71 10.94
N ILE A 15 12.48 -5.29 9.69
CA ILE A 15 13.48 -5.94 8.84
C ILE A 15 14.82 -5.68 9.53
N SER A 16 15.30 -6.68 10.28
CA SER A 16 16.60 -6.65 10.94
C SER A 16 17.69 -6.58 9.87
N ALA A 17 18.29 -5.39 9.72
CA ALA A 17 19.54 -5.26 9.01
C ALA A 17 20.57 -6.21 9.64
N LEU A 18 21.29 -6.96 8.80
CA LEU A 18 22.31 -7.91 9.24
C LEU A 18 23.25 -7.24 10.26
N GLN A 19 23.34 -7.83 11.44
CA GLN A 19 24.37 -7.49 12.42
C GLN A 19 25.74 -7.79 11.79
N SER A 20 26.57 -6.76 11.68
CA SER A 20 27.98 -6.90 11.31
C SER A 20 28.73 -7.70 12.40
N PRO A 21 29.56 -8.70 12.04
CA PRO A 21 30.26 -9.49 13.04
C PRO A 21 31.48 -8.73 13.59
N THR A 22 31.54 -8.73 14.92
CA THR A 22 32.72 -8.82 15.79
C THR A 22 33.85 -7.79 15.66
N ASN A 23 34.00 -7.00 16.73
CA ASN A 23 35.22 -6.32 17.12
C ASN A 23 36.37 -7.32 17.33
N ILE A 24 37.50 -7.13 16.64
CA ILE A 24 38.81 -7.63 17.08
C ILE A 24 39.76 -6.43 17.08
N ALA A 25 40.29 -6.09 18.25
CA ALA A 25 41.27 -5.04 18.45
C ALA A 25 42.69 -5.57 18.19
N ALA A 26 43.47 -4.86 17.38
CA ALA A 26 44.94 -4.81 17.47
C ALA A 26 45.46 -3.56 16.72
N SER A 27 46.14 -2.66 17.45
CA SER A 27 46.93 -1.51 16.96
C SER A 27 48.34 -1.95 16.49
N PRO A 28 49.28 -1.08 16.03
CA PRO A 28 49.26 0.34 15.63
C PRO A 28 49.92 0.59 14.24
N PHE A 29 49.75 1.79 13.64
CA PHE A 29 50.69 2.50 12.71
C PHE A 29 49.93 3.39 11.70
N GLY A 30 50.39 4.64 11.55
CA GLY A 30 50.17 5.46 10.36
C GLY A 30 48.96 6.40 10.37
N ALA A 31 49.19 7.68 10.64
CA ALA A 31 48.22 8.75 10.43
C ALA A 31 47.77 8.81 8.96
N SER A 32 46.53 8.42 8.71
CA SER A 32 45.82 8.69 7.45
C SER A 32 44.60 9.57 7.78
N PRO A 33 44.23 10.53 6.92
CA PRO A 33 43.15 11.46 7.21
C PRO A 33 41.87 10.65 7.39
N GLN A 34 41.26 10.77 8.57
CA GLN A 34 39.99 10.13 8.86
C GLN A 34 38.94 10.71 7.90
N TYR A 35 38.71 10.01 6.79
CA TYR A 35 37.50 10.23 6.00
C TYR A 35 36.36 9.72 6.87
N SER A 36 35.78 10.62 7.68
CA SER A 36 34.64 10.30 8.51
C SER A 36 33.52 9.81 7.59
N PRO A 37 33.16 8.51 7.59
CA PRO A 37 32.10 8.03 6.73
C PRO A 37 30.83 8.67 7.24
N PHE A 38 30.32 9.64 6.49
CA PHE A 38 29.01 10.30 6.60
C PHE A 38 28.15 9.77 7.76
N SER A 39 28.43 10.20 8.99
CA SER A 39 27.60 9.88 10.16
C SER A 39 26.40 10.82 10.21
N ARG A 40 25.65 10.87 9.12
CA ARG A 40 24.27 11.36 9.13
C ARG A 40 23.37 10.14 9.06
N ALA A 41 23.36 9.37 10.14
CA ALA A 41 22.18 8.59 10.49
C ALA A 41 21.08 9.60 10.80
N SER A 42 20.42 10.12 9.75
CA SER A 42 19.21 10.89 9.92
C SER A 42 18.22 10.01 10.67
N LYS A 43 17.70 10.54 11.78
CA LYS A 43 16.70 9.85 12.59
C LYS A 43 15.53 9.49 11.67
N LEU A 44 15.34 8.21 11.38
CA LEU A 44 14.22 7.72 10.57
C LEU A 44 12.92 8.15 11.25
N THR A 45 12.18 9.06 10.61
CA THR A 45 10.86 9.47 11.07
C THR A 45 9.83 8.48 10.53
N LYS A 46 9.00 7.95 11.43
CA LYS A 46 7.86 7.11 11.01
C LYS A 46 6.85 8.02 10.29
N LYS A 47 6.42 7.59 9.11
CA LYS A 47 5.33 8.24 8.37
C LYS A 47 4.03 7.48 8.65
N VAL A 48 2.97 8.23 8.90
CA VAL A 48 1.61 7.70 8.99
C VAL A 48 0.94 7.92 7.65
N GLY A 49 0.19 6.92 7.17
CA GLY A 49 -0.54 6.97 5.92
C GLY A 49 -1.38 5.72 5.73
N SER A 50 -2.20 5.70 4.69
CA SER A 50 -2.96 4.53 4.29
C SER A 50 -2.03 3.45 3.71
N PHE A 51 -2.22 2.21 4.13
CA PHE A 51 -1.61 1.04 3.51
C PHE A 51 -2.72 0.16 2.94
N GLN A 52 -2.79 0.08 1.62
CA GLN A 52 -3.80 -0.70 0.91
C GLN A 52 -3.19 -2.05 0.50
N GLU A 53 -3.95 -3.13 0.71
CA GLU A 53 -3.55 -4.46 0.24
C GLU A 53 -3.42 -4.45 -1.30
N PHE A 54 -2.35 -5.06 -1.79
CA PHE A 54 -2.15 -5.23 -3.22
C PHE A 54 -3.06 -6.33 -3.77
N VAL A 55 -3.84 -6.00 -4.79
CA VAL A 55 -4.72 -6.95 -5.47
C VAL A 55 -4.15 -7.27 -6.86
N ARG A 56 -3.94 -8.55 -7.16
CA ARG A 56 -3.64 -9.00 -8.52
C ARG A 56 -4.89 -8.86 -9.37
N ALA A 57 -4.80 -8.04 -10.42
CA ALA A 57 -5.83 -7.83 -11.42
C ALA A 57 -5.25 -8.07 -12.81
N GLU A 58 -6.11 -8.31 -13.79
CA GLU A 58 -5.67 -8.55 -15.16
C GLU A 58 -5.42 -7.23 -15.90
N CYS A 59 -6.29 -6.25 -15.69
CA CYS A 59 -6.22 -4.93 -16.28
C CYS A 59 -7.07 -3.94 -15.46
N SER A 60 -7.12 -2.69 -15.92
CA SER A 60 -8.09 -1.70 -15.44
C SER A 60 -9.42 -1.83 -16.20
N MET A 61 -10.46 -1.14 -15.73
CA MET A 61 -11.76 -1.12 -16.43
C MET A 61 -11.66 -0.43 -17.81
N ASP A 62 -10.73 0.51 -17.99
CA ASP A 62 -10.52 1.20 -19.27
C ASP A 62 -10.16 0.25 -20.42
N ASP A 63 -9.57 -0.90 -20.08
CA ASP A 63 -9.14 -1.91 -21.04
C ASP A 63 -10.25 -2.93 -21.40
N LEU A 64 -11.44 -2.83 -20.77
CA LEU A 64 -12.55 -3.76 -20.95
C LEU A 64 -13.79 -3.08 -21.53
N SER A 65 -14.50 -3.84 -22.37
CA SER A 65 -15.84 -3.42 -22.81
C SER A 65 -16.81 -3.44 -21.62
N PRO A 66 -17.62 -2.39 -21.41
CA PRO A 66 -18.64 -2.37 -20.36
C PRO A 66 -19.62 -3.55 -20.43
N SER A 67 -19.84 -4.11 -21.62
CA SER A 67 -20.68 -5.30 -21.83
C SER A 67 -20.19 -6.57 -21.12
N LYS A 68 -18.93 -6.60 -20.68
CA LYS A 68 -18.33 -7.72 -19.95
C LYS A 68 -18.54 -7.64 -18.44
N ILE A 69 -19.06 -6.52 -17.95
CA ILE A 69 -19.23 -6.24 -16.52
C ILE A 69 -20.70 -6.46 -16.17
N SER A 70 -20.96 -7.20 -15.10
CA SER A 70 -22.31 -7.41 -14.62
C SER A 70 -22.87 -6.15 -13.97
N VAL A 71 -24.19 -5.99 -14.04
CA VAL A 71 -24.90 -4.88 -13.37
C VAL A 71 -24.61 -4.87 -11.86
N ASP A 72 -24.49 -6.05 -11.25
CA ASP A 72 -24.20 -6.21 -9.83
C ASP A 72 -22.84 -5.63 -9.43
N GLU A 73 -21.80 -5.83 -10.25
CA GLU A 73 -20.48 -5.23 -10.01
C GLU A 73 -20.54 -3.70 -10.07
N VAL A 74 -21.26 -3.13 -11.04
CA VAL A 74 -21.44 -1.69 -11.18
C VAL A 74 -22.20 -1.12 -9.97
N HIS A 75 -23.26 -1.79 -9.52
CA HIS A 75 -24.02 -1.38 -8.34
C HIS A 75 -23.15 -1.35 -7.07
N LYS A 76 -22.26 -2.33 -6.86
CA LYS A 76 -21.34 -2.32 -5.72
C LYS A 76 -20.46 -1.06 -5.71
N ILE A 77 -19.90 -0.69 -6.86
CA ILE A 77 -19.09 0.52 -7.00
C ILE A 77 -19.92 1.78 -6.71
N ALA A 78 -21.10 1.90 -7.33
CA ALA A 78 -21.97 3.04 -7.16
C ALA A 78 -22.42 3.24 -5.69
N ILE A 79 -22.81 2.15 -5.01
CA ILE A 79 -23.21 2.19 -3.60
C ILE A 79 -22.04 2.67 -2.73
N LEU A 80 -20.83 2.16 -2.97
CA LEU A 80 -19.65 2.57 -2.23
C LEU A 80 -19.36 4.06 -2.45
N ASP A 81 -19.28 4.49 -3.71
CA ASP A 81 -18.93 5.87 -4.06
C ASP A 81 -19.95 6.89 -3.54
N ILE A 82 -21.25 6.55 -3.57
CA ILE A 82 -22.30 7.39 -2.96
C ILE A 82 -22.09 7.50 -1.43
N ARG A 83 -21.86 6.37 -0.75
CA ARG A 83 -21.74 6.33 0.71
C ARG A 83 -20.53 7.10 1.22
N ILE A 84 -19.42 7.07 0.48
CA ILE A 84 -18.20 7.78 0.85
C ILE A 84 -18.05 9.13 0.17
N MET A 85 -19.04 9.53 -0.64
CA MET A 85 -19.01 10.76 -1.44
C MET A 85 -17.70 10.89 -2.24
N ASN A 86 -17.37 9.86 -3.00
CA ASN A 86 -16.17 9.87 -3.84
C ASN A 86 -16.31 10.90 -4.96
N ALA A 87 -15.42 11.89 -4.99
CA ALA A 87 -15.45 12.98 -5.95
C ALA A 87 -14.44 12.82 -7.10
N ASP A 88 -13.71 11.70 -7.16
CA ASP A 88 -12.68 11.44 -8.18
C ASP A 88 -12.73 9.99 -8.72
N ARG A 89 -13.93 9.41 -8.81
CA ARG A 89 -14.09 8.09 -9.45
C ARG A 89 -13.94 8.20 -10.97
N ASN A 90 -13.03 7.41 -11.51
CA ASN A 90 -12.90 7.12 -12.95
C ASN A 90 -12.66 5.62 -13.17
N SER A 91 -12.65 5.18 -14.42
CA SER A 91 -12.48 3.78 -14.83
C SER A 91 -11.06 3.25 -14.62
N ALA A 92 -10.03 4.09 -14.66
CA ALA A 92 -8.66 3.70 -14.30
C ALA A 92 -8.55 3.33 -12.81
N ASN A 93 -9.40 3.90 -11.96
CA ASN A 93 -9.48 3.61 -10.52
C ASN A 93 -10.29 2.34 -10.21
N LEU A 94 -10.67 1.54 -11.22
CA LEU A 94 -11.35 0.27 -11.07
C LEU A 94 -10.51 -0.84 -11.68
N LEU A 95 -10.00 -1.74 -10.83
CA LEU A 95 -9.26 -2.91 -11.28
C LEU A 95 -10.23 -4.02 -11.64
N CYS A 96 -9.92 -4.77 -12.71
CA CYS A 96 -10.70 -5.90 -13.16
C CYS A 96 -9.97 -7.21 -12.85
N LYS A 97 -10.56 -7.99 -11.95
CA LYS A 97 -10.02 -9.27 -11.50
C LYS A 97 -10.94 -10.39 -11.97
N ARG A 98 -10.37 -11.44 -12.56
CA ARG A 98 -11.15 -12.60 -12.98
C ARG A 98 -11.34 -13.57 -11.83
N ARG A 99 -12.57 -14.01 -11.64
CA ARG A 99 -12.94 -15.05 -10.67
C ARG A 99 -12.75 -16.44 -11.27
N PRO A 100 -12.72 -17.51 -10.45
CA PRO A 100 -12.59 -18.89 -10.94
C PRO A 100 -13.71 -19.32 -11.90
N ASP A 101 -14.89 -18.71 -11.81
CA ASP A 101 -16.03 -18.93 -12.70
C ASP A 101 -15.97 -18.08 -14.00
N ASN A 102 -14.83 -17.44 -14.27
CA ASN A 102 -14.58 -16.51 -15.37
C ASN A 102 -15.42 -15.23 -15.36
N THR A 103 -16.14 -14.92 -14.29
CA THR A 103 -16.78 -13.61 -14.12
C THR A 103 -15.76 -12.55 -13.75
N ILE A 104 -16.06 -11.30 -14.08
CA ILE A 104 -15.24 -10.14 -13.72
C ILE A 104 -15.69 -9.58 -12.38
N GLU A 105 -14.73 -9.32 -11.50
CA GLU A 105 -14.85 -8.59 -10.25
C GLU A 105 -14.25 -7.18 -10.43
N LEU A 106 -14.99 -6.15 -10.06
CA LEU A 106 -14.47 -4.79 -9.96
C LEU A 106 -13.93 -4.53 -8.55
N VAL A 107 -12.68 -4.09 -8.47
CA VAL A 107 -12.01 -3.73 -7.22
C VAL A 107 -11.68 -2.24 -7.27
N PRO A 108 -12.36 -1.39 -6.47
CA PRO A 108 -12.11 0.02 -6.48
C PRO A 108 -10.85 0.37 -5.69
N ILE A 109 -9.98 1.15 -6.31
CA ILE A 109 -8.78 1.71 -5.71
C ILE A 109 -8.89 3.23 -5.63
N ASP A 110 -7.89 3.85 -5.02
CA ASP A 110 -7.70 5.30 -4.96
C ASP A 110 -8.92 6.08 -4.44
N HIS A 111 -9.17 5.94 -3.12
CA HIS A 111 -10.27 6.61 -2.43
C HIS A 111 -9.81 7.89 -1.70
N GLY A 112 -8.65 8.45 -2.06
CA GLY A 112 -8.03 9.58 -1.35
C GLY A 112 -8.83 10.89 -1.45
N PHE A 113 -9.77 10.99 -2.39
CA PHE A 113 -10.62 12.15 -2.63
C PHE A 113 -12.10 11.87 -2.29
N CYS A 114 -12.34 11.27 -1.11
CA CYS A 114 -13.65 10.97 -0.54
C CYS A 114 -13.89 11.73 0.77
N LEU A 115 -15.14 11.75 1.27
CA LEU A 115 -15.54 12.30 2.59
C LEU A 115 -15.10 13.76 2.84
N ARG A 116 -15.14 14.60 1.79
CA ARG A 116 -14.91 16.04 1.91
C ARG A 116 -16.13 16.81 2.37
#